data_AF-A0A9D8Q2U2-F1
#
_entry.id   AF-A0A9D8Q2U2-F1
#
_cell.length_a   1.000
_cell.length_b   1.000
_cell.length_c   1.000
_cell.angle_alpha   90.00
_cell.angle_beta   90.00
_cell.angle_gamma   90.00
#
_symmetry.space_group_name_H-M   'P 1'
#
loop_
_entity.id
_entity.type
_entity.pdbx_description
1 polymer ?
#
loop_
_entity_poly.entity_id
_entity_poly.type
_entity_poly.pdbx_seq_one_letter_code
_entity_poly.pdbx_strand_id
1 'polypeptide(L)'
;AMESGVARKPILEKAIATDESFMQAVLDGVFTVPGDGFIDFPAVLKILHDNGYEGWLVVEAEQDPAKAHPLTYARLGFSNLTRMALMAGFTVSP
;
A
#
# COMPACT_ATOMS: atom_id res chain seq x y z
N ALA A 1 -9.20 0.57 -13.29
CA ALA A 1 -8.62 -0.09 -12.12
C ALA A 1 -8.06 1.00 -11.20
N MET A 2 -8.83 1.42 -10.20
CA MET A 2 -8.24 2.06 -9.02
C MET A 2 -8.01 0.91 -8.05
N GLU A 3 -6.82 0.34 -8.07
CA GLU A 3 -6.43 -0.69 -7.12
C GLU A 3 -6.27 -0.01 -5.77
N SER A 4 -7.20 -0.29 -4.86
CA SER A 4 -7.33 0.36 -3.55
C SER A 4 -6.27 -0.09 -2.54
N GLY A 5 -5.13 -0.59 -3.00
CA GLY A 5 -3.95 -0.76 -2.17
C GLY A 5 -3.34 0.62 -1.95
N VAL A 6 -2.87 0.90 -0.73
CA VAL A 6 -1.79 1.87 -0.49
C VAL A 6 -2.03 3.36 -0.86
N ALA A 7 -3.25 3.90 -0.81
CA ALA A 7 -3.49 5.31 -1.18
C ALA A 7 -3.30 6.34 -0.03
N ARG A 8 -3.08 7.62 -0.38
CA ARG A 8 -3.11 8.81 0.50
C ARG A 8 -4.44 9.56 0.36
N LYS A 9 -5.21 9.64 1.44
CA LYS A 9 -6.61 10.10 1.43
C LYS A 9 -6.79 11.51 0.85
N PRO A 10 -6.01 12.54 1.24
CA PRO A 10 -6.24 13.89 0.72
C PRO A 10 -6.02 14.01 -0.79
N ILE A 11 -5.06 13.25 -1.33
CA ILE A 11 -4.74 13.29 -2.77
C ILE A 11 -5.79 12.51 -3.56
N LEU A 12 -6.26 11.37 -3.01
CA LEU A 12 -7.35 10.61 -3.62
C LEU A 12 -8.64 11.44 -3.69
N GLU A 13 -9.01 12.09 -2.59
CA GLU A 13 -10.20 12.95 -2.52
C GLU A 13 -10.10 14.12 -3.49
N LYS A 14 -8.93 14.76 -3.59
CA LYS A 14 -8.65 15.79 -4.60
C LYS A 14 -8.86 15.25 -6.01
N ALA A 15 -8.19 14.15 -6.36
CA ALA A 15 -8.21 13.59 -7.70
C ALA A 15 -9.64 13.19 -8.14
N ILE A 16 -10.44 12.63 -7.23
CA ILE A 16 -11.86 12.31 -7.49
C ILE A 16 -12.68 13.60 -7.68
N ALA A 17 -12.49 14.59 -6.81
CA ALA A 17 -13.25 15.84 -6.85
C ALA A 17 -12.96 16.68 -8.11
N THR A 18 -11.75 16.57 -8.66
CA THR A 18 -11.31 17.32 -9.85
C THR A 18 -11.32 16.51 -11.14
N ASP A 19 -11.77 15.25 -11.10
CA ASP A 19 -11.76 14.31 -12.23
C ASP A 19 -10.36 14.19 -12.88
N GLU A 20 -9.33 14.08 -12.05
CA GLU A 20 -7.95 13.97 -12.50
C GLU A 20 -7.70 12.65 -13.24
N SER A 21 -6.90 12.73 -14.31
CA SER A 21 -6.41 11.52 -14.97
C SER A 21 -5.60 10.66 -14.00
N PHE A 22 -5.62 9.34 -14.21
CA PHE A 22 -4.83 8.40 -13.42
C PHE A 22 -3.35 8.81 -13.31
N MET A 23 -2.73 9.19 -14.43
CA MET A 23 -1.33 9.63 -14.46
C MET A 23 -1.11 10.87 -13.60
N GLN A 24 -2.03 11.83 -13.61
CA GLN A 24 -1.92 13.03 -12.78
C GLN A 24 -2.01 12.66 -11.29
N ALA A 25 -2.94 11.79 -10.90
CA ALA A 25 -3.07 11.34 -9.53
C ALA A 25 -1.81 10.59 -9.04
N VAL A 26 -1.19 9.75 -9.90
CA VAL A 26 0.09 9.08 -9.62
C VAL A 26 1.21 10.10 -9.39
N LEU A 27 1.35 11.07 -10.29
CA LEU A 27 2.35 12.14 -10.16
C LEU A 27 2.11 12.99 -8.91
N ASP A 28 0.86 13.22 -8.54
CA ASP A 28 0.49 13.93 -7.31
C ASP A 28 0.74 13.10 -6.04
N GLY A 29 1.04 11.80 -6.18
CA GLY A 29 1.43 10.92 -5.09
C GLY A 29 0.24 10.24 -4.42
N VAL A 30 -0.82 9.94 -5.17
CA VAL A 30 -2.00 9.26 -4.64
C VAL A 30 -1.67 7.89 -4.05
N PHE A 31 -0.76 7.12 -4.67
CA PHE A 31 -0.32 5.82 -4.18
C PHE A 31 0.97 5.91 -3.36
N THR A 32 1.15 4.93 -2.48
CA THR A 32 2.30 4.78 -1.61
C THR A 32 2.50 3.32 -1.20
N VAL A 33 3.00 3.01 -0.02
CA VAL A 33 3.28 1.64 0.45
C VAL A 33 2.48 1.33 1.72
N PRO A 34 2.31 0.04 2.10
CA PRO A 34 1.58 -0.31 3.31
C PRO A 34 2.14 0.43 4.54
N GLY A 35 1.25 1.00 5.34
CA GLY A 35 1.60 1.81 6.52
C GLY A 35 2.01 3.26 6.26
N ASP A 36 2.05 3.74 5.01
CA ASP A 36 2.21 5.17 4.65
C ASP A 36 0.93 5.79 4.06
N GLY A 37 -0.16 5.02 4.02
CA GLY A 37 -1.47 5.42 3.50
C GLY A 37 -2.57 5.32 4.55
N PHE A 38 -3.83 5.33 4.10
CA PHE A 38 -5.00 5.26 5.00
C PHE A 38 -5.70 3.89 5.07
N ILE A 39 -5.18 2.88 4.38
CA ILE A 39 -5.77 1.53 4.36
C ILE A 39 -5.39 0.76 5.62
N ASP A 40 -6.39 0.14 6.25
CA ASP A 40 -6.22 -0.75 7.42
C ASP A 40 -5.78 -2.16 6.97
N PHE A 41 -4.50 -2.30 6.64
CA PHE A 41 -3.90 -3.59 6.29
C PHE A 41 -3.99 -4.64 7.40
N PRO A 42 -3.80 -4.33 8.69
CA PRO A 42 -3.98 -5.31 9.77
C PRO A 42 -5.34 -6.01 9.74
N ALA A 43 -6.44 -5.27 9.51
CA ALA A 43 -7.77 -5.86 9.41
C ALA A 43 -7.88 -6.81 8.21
N VAL A 44 -7.38 -6.41 7.03
CA VAL A 44 -7.39 -7.25 5.82
C VAL A 44 -6.54 -8.52 6.02
N LEU A 45 -5.33 -8.37 6.56
CA LEU A 45 -4.42 -9.48 6.81
C LEU A 45 -5.00 -10.46 7.83
N LYS A 46 -5.68 -9.98 8.87
CA LYS A 46 -6.34 -10.85 9.85
C LYS A 46 -7.41 -11.72 9.20
N ILE A 47 -8.21 -11.15 8.30
CA ILE A 47 -9.22 -11.92 7.55
C ILE A 47 -8.55 -12.99 6.69
N LEU A 48 -7.48 -12.65 5.97
CA LEU A 48 -6.75 -13.62 5.14
C LEU A 48 -6.17 -14.76 5.99
N HIS A 49 -5.55 -14.42 7.12
CA HIS A 49 -5.00 -15.41 8.05
C HIS A 49 -6.08 -16.35 8.59
N ASP A 50 -7.21 -15.80 9.05
CA ASP A 50 -8.30 -16.59 9.63
C ASP A 50 -8.97 -17.54 8.63
N ASN A 51 -8.81 -17.28 7.33
CA ASN A 51 -9.26 -18.16 6.26
C ASN A 51 -8.16 -19.09 5.74
N GLY A 52 -7.01 -19.17 6.42
CA GLY A 52 -5.91 -20.07 6.07
C GLY A 52 -5.20 -19.70 4.77
N TYR A 53 -5.12 -18.41 4.43
CA TYR A 53 -4.35 -17.98 3.27
C TYR A 53 -2.86 -18.35 3.45
N GLU A 54 -2.30 -19.00 2.45
CA GLU A 54 -0.88 -19.32 2.36
C GLU A 54 -0.37 -18.93 0.98
N GLY A 55 0.61 -18.05 0.92
CA GLY A 55 1.12 -17.54 -0.35
C GLY A 55 1.91 -16.25 -0.20
N TRP A 56 2.07 -15.57 -1.33
CA TRP A 56 2.87 -14.34 -1.39
C TRP A 56 2.08 -13.14 -0.92
N LEU A 57 2.77 -12.24 -0.21
CA LEU A 57 2.32 -10.87 0.01
C LEU A 57 3.29 -9.96 -0.74
N VAL A 58 2.78 -9.23 -1.72
CA VAL A 58 3.60 -8.39 -2.61
C VAL A 58 3.32 -6.92 -2.30
N VAL A 59 4.39 -6.12 -2.20
CA VAL A 59 4.29 -4.66 -2.14
C VAL A 59 4.37 -4.12 -3.55
N GLU A 60 3.29 -3.51 -4.02
CA GLU A 60 3.22 -2.78 -5.29
C GLU A 60 2.86 -1.33 -5.02
N ALA A 61 3.52 -0.40 -5.72
CA ALA A 61 3.31 1.04 -5.57
C ALA A 61 3.79 1.82 -6.81
N GLU A 62 2.86 2.46 -7.51
CA GLU A 62 3.15 3.40 -8.59
C GLU A 62 3.41 4.79 -8.00
N GLN A 63 4.67 5.19 -7.95
CA GLN A 63 5.07 6.49 -7.41
C GLN A 63 6.03 7.21 -8.36
N ASP A 64 5.99 8.55 -8.33
CA ASP A 64 7.04 9.37 -8.93
C ASP A 64 8.37 9.18 -8.17
N PRO A 65 9.41 8.59 -8.78
CA PRO A 65 10.67 8.30 -8.10
C PRO A 65 11.43 9.56 -7.66
N ALA A 66 11.14 10.73 -8.23
CA ALA A 66 11.71 12.01 -7.80
C ALA A 66 11.10 12.48 -6.45
N LYS A 67 9.86 12.10 -6.17
CA LYS A 67 9.15 12.42 -4.91
C LYS A 67 9.26 11.30 -3.88
N ALA A 68 9.31 10.06 -4.35
CA ALA A 68 9.37 8.86 -3.52
C ALA A 68 10.56 7.99 -3.95
N HIS A 69 11.70 8.20 -3.30
CA HIS A 69 12.92 7.46 -3.63
C HIS A 69 12.69 5.93 -3.56
N PRO A 70 12.91 5.17 -4.66
CA PRO A 70 12.44 3.79 -4.77
C PRO A 70 12.93 2.85 -3.67
N LEU A 71 14.23 2.88 -3.34
CA LEU A 71 14.79 1.99 -2.31
C LEU A 71 14.25 2.30 -0.91
N THR A 72 13.96 3.57 -0.63
CA THR A 72 13.42 3.99 0.66
C THR A 72 12.02 3.43 0.84
N TYR A 73 11.16 3.60 -0.17
CA TYR A 73 9.78 3.12 -0.13
C TYR A 73 9.67 1.59 -0.22
N ALA A 74 10.54 0.93 -0.99
CA ALA A 74 10.61 -0.54 -1.00
C ALA A 74 10.91 -1.10 0.40
N ARG A 75 11.90 -0.53 1.11
CA ARG A 75 12.24 -0.93 2.49
C ARG A 75 11.13 -0.61 3.48
N LEU A 76 10.50 0.56 3.34
CA LEU A 76 9.39 0.97 4.20
C LEU A 76 8.19 0.03 4.05
N GLY A 77 7.78 -0.22 2.81
CA GLY A 77 6.67 -1.13 2.50
C GLY A 77 6.93 -2.54 2.99
N PHE A 78 8.12 -3.08 2.73
CA PHE A 78 8.50 -4.41 3.22
C PHE A 78 8.46 -4.49 4.76
N SER A 79 9.05 -3.51 5.45
CA SER A 79 9.12 -3.49 6.91
C SER A 79 7.74 -3.40 7.55
N ASN A 80 6.89 -2.51 7.01
CA ASN A 80 5.52 -2.33 7.50
C ASN A 80 4.67 -3.57 7.22
N LEU A 81 4.69 -4.11 5.99
CA LEU A 81 3.91 -5.28 5.62
C LEU A 81 4.30 -6.50 6.44
N THR A 82 5.61 -6.73 6.61
CA THR A 82 6.13 -7.81 7.47
C THR A 82 5.62 -7.66 8.90
N ARG A 83 5.75 -6.47 9.51
CA ARG A 83 5.26 -6.22 10.87
C ARG A 83 3.76 -6.51 11.00
N MET A 84 2.95 -6.03 10.06
CA MET A 84 1.50 -6.19 10.11
C MET A 84 1.09 -7.65 9.86
N ALA A 85 1.77 -8.37 8.97
CA ALA A 85 1.53 -9.79 8.73
C ALA A 85 1.83 -10.63 9.98
N LEU A 86 2.96 -10.37 10.66
CA LEU A 86 3.30 -11.04 11.92
C LEU A 86 2.26 -10.74 13.01
N MET A 87 1.78 -9.49 13.13
CA MET A 87 0.72 -9.12 14.06
C MET A 87 -0.61 -9.83 13.76
N ALA A 88 -0.90 -10.12 12.49
CA ALA A 88 -2.10 -10.83 12.07
C ALA A 88 -2.04 -12.35 12.32
N GLY A 89 -0.86 -12.90 12.64
CA GLY A 89 -0.65 -14.32 12.93
C GLY A 89 0.14 -15.08 11.86
N PHE A 90 0.49 -14.44 10.74
CA PHE A 90 1.29 -15.09 9.71
C PHE A 90 2.71 -15.38 10.20
N THR A 91 3.31 -16.44 9.67
CA THR A 91 4.77 -16.60 9.65
C THR A 91 5.28 -16.02 8.33
N VAL A 92 6.27 -15.13 8.40
CA VAL A 92 6.89 -14.54 7.21
C VAL A 92 8.29 -15.09 7.05
N SER A 93 8.56 -15.74 5.91
CA SER A 93 9.90 -16.17 5.54
C SER A 93 10.66 -15.03 4.85
N PRO A 94 11.95 -14.85 5.14
CA PRO A 94 12.80 -13.87 4.47
C PRO A 94 13.09 -14.21 3.00
#